data_AF-A0A927I2P9-F1
#
_entry.id   AF-A0A927I2P9-F1
#
_cell.length_a   1.000
_cell.length_b   1.000
_cell.length_c   1.000
_cell.angle_alpha   90.00
_cell.angle_beta   90.00
_cell.angle_gamma   90.00
#
_symmetry.space_group_name_H-M   'P 1'
#
loop_
_entity.id
_entity.type
_entity.pdbx_description
1 polymer ?
#
loop_
_entity_poly.entity_id
_entity_poly.type
_entity_poly.pdbx_seq_one_letter_code
_entity_poly.pdbx_strand_id
1 'polypeptide(L)'
;MLIVSLVSLSLSSGLMVPVADGPPKFNIEATCRDVGKSSNSVGGTVSACRTDEEKARDDLTAKWSQYPVAKRNTCVEGAKLGGPPSYVQVITCLEM
;
A
#
# COMPACT_ATOMS: atom_id res chain seq x y z
N MET A 1 -39.92 14.23 43.94
CA MET A 1 -38.55 14.02 44.46
C MET A 1 -38.24 12.54 44.30
N LEU A 2 -37.23 12.03 43.60
CA LEU A 2 -36.11 12.60 42.84
C LEU A 2 -35.62 11.47 41.91
N ILE A 3 -35.55 11.79 40.63
CA ILE A 3 -34.81 11.18 39.51
C ILE A 3 -33.44 10.55 39.88
N VAL A 4 -33.14 9.32 39.43
CA VAL A 4 -31.77 8.89 39.11
C VAL A 4 -31.81 7.94 37.90
N SER A 5 -31.71 8.51 36.71
CA SER A 5 -31.40 7.79 35.48
C SER A 5 -29.89 7.59 35.42
N LEU A 6 -29.40 6.34 35.50
CA LEU A 6 -27.98 6.03 35.27
C LEU A 6 -27.68 6.11 33.77
N VAL A 7 -27.28 7.29 33.31
CA VAL A 7 -26.70 7.46 31.97
C VAL A 7 -25.24 7.01 32.04
N SER A 8 -24.95 5.84 31.50
CA SER A 8 -23.57 5.37 31.32
C SER A 8 -22.99 6.03 30.06
N LEU A 9 -22.23 7.12 30.22
CA LEU A 9 -21.44 7.69 29.13
C LEU A 9 -20.17 6.84 28.94
N SER A 10 -20.20 5.87 28.02
CA SER A 10 -19.00 5.21 27.53
C SER A 10 -18.23 6.15 26.61
N LEU A 11 -17.19 6.79 27.15
CA LEU A 11 -16.26 7.62 26.39
C LEU A 11 -15.29 6.71 25.63
N SER A 12 -15.69 6.27 24.43
CA SER A 12 -14.81 5.53 23.53
C SER A 12 -13.78 6.49 22.95
N SER A 13 -12.66 6.70 23.64
CA SER A 13 -11.50 7.43 23.10
C SER A 13 -10.90 6.62 21.94
N GLY A 14 -11.28 6.96 20.71
CA GLY A 14 -10.64 6.42 19.51
C GLY A 14 -9.18 6.86 19.46
N LEU A 15 -8.26 5.90 19.46
CA LEU A 15 -6.85 6.16 19.20
C LEU A 15 -6.70 6.60 17.74
N MET A 16 -6.57 7.91 17.52
CA MET A 16 -6.12 8.44 16.23
C MET A 16 -4.61 8.16 16.10
N VAL A 17 -4.27 7.00 15.54
CA VAL A 17 -2.90 6.73 15.11
C VAL A 17 -2.66 7.56 13.87
N PRO A 18 -1.68 8.50 13.86
CA PRO A 18 -1.28 9.16 12.64
C PRO A 18 -0.69 8.09 11.71
N VAL A 19 -1.48 7.66 10.72
CA VAL A 19 -0.93 6.90 9.61
C VAL A 19 -0.01 7.85 8.87
N ALA A 20 1.24 7.46 8.64
CA ALA A 20 2.10 8.21 7.72
C ALA A 20 1.32 8.33 6.39
N ASP A 21 1.05 9.55 5.95
CA ASP A 21 0.11 9.86 4.87
C ASP A 21 0.60 9.45 3.46
N GLY A 22 1.57 8.53 3.38
CA GLY A 22 2.15 8.06 2.13
C GLY A 22 2.31 6.55 2.08
N PRO A 23 2.48 5.98 0.87
CA PRO A 23 2.74 4.57 0.70
C PRO A 23 4.09 4.17 1.34
N PRO A 24 4.28 2.89 1.69
CA PRO A 24 5.57 2.40 2.17
C PRO A 24 6.68 2.63 1.14
N LYS A 25 7.92 2.75 1.62
CA LYS A 25 9.11 2.87 0.76
C LYS A 25 9.63 1.48 0.40
N PHE A 26 9.35 1.03 -0.81
CA PHE A 26 9.88 -0.22 -1.36
C PHE A 26 11.22 0.01 -2.03
N ASN A 27 12.04 -1.05 -2.06
CA ASN A 27 13.32 -1.03 -2.75
C ASN A 27 13.14 -1.46 -4.21
N ILE A 28 12.96 -0.48 -5.09
CA ILE A 28 12.78 -0.70 -6.55
C ILE A 28 13.94 -1.50 -7.15
N GLU A 29 15.18 -1.32 -6.67
CA GLU A 29 16.30 -2.09 -7.18
C GLU A 29 16.20 -3.57 -6.84
N ALA A 30 15.71 -3.89 -5.63
CA ALA A 30 15.44 -5.27 -5.24
C ALA A 30 14.29 -5.86 -6.07
N THR A 31 13.22 -5.10 -6.30
CA THR A 31 12.06 -5.49 -7.12
C THR A 31 12.45 -5.81 -8.56
N CYS A 32 13.33 -4.99 -9.16
CA CYS A 32 13.71 -5.15 -10.56
C CYS A 32 14.96 -6.02 -10.80
N ARG A 33 15.59 -6.56 -9.76
CA ARG A 33 16.91 -7.22 -9.84
C ARG A 33 16.99 -8.40 -10.80
N ASP A 34 15.90 -9.14 -10.92
CA ASP A 34 15.87 -10.41 -11.67
C ASP A 34 15.03 -10.31 -12.97
N VAL A 35 14.56 -9.11 -13.32
CA VAL A 35 13.89 -8.84 -14.60
C VAL A 35 14.89 -9.05 -15.74
N GLY A 36 14.66 -10.08 -16.56
CA GLY A 36 15.52 -10.45 -17.69
C GLY A 36 16.47 -11.64 -17.46
N LYS A 37 16.46 -12.26 -16.27
CA LYS A 37 17.23 -13.50 -16.02
C LYS A 37 16.53 -14.78 -16.47
N SER A 38 15.24 -14.69 -16.81
CA SER A 38 14.50 -15.78 -17.43
C SER A 38 14.48 -15.58 -18.93
N SER A 39 15.10 -16.50 -19.68
CA SER A 39 15.14 -16.51 -21.15
C SER A 39 13.76 -16.64 -21.81
N ASN A 40 12.71 -16.83 -21.02
CA ASN A 40 11.31 -16.95 -21.43
C ASN A 40 10.45 -15.73 -21.04
N SER A 41 11.03 -14.68 -20.45
CA SER A 41 10.29 -13.45 -20.18
C SER A 41 10.08 -12.68 -21.48
N VAL A 42 8.92 -12.88 -22.10
CA VAL A 42 8.32 -11.87 -22.97
C VAL A 42 8.01 -10.67 -22.07
N GLY A 43 8.96 -9.78 -21.80
CA GLY A 43 8.67 -8.59 -21.00
C GLY A 43 9.83 -7.98 -20.24
N GLY A 44 10.28 -6.83 -20.75
CA GLY A 44 10.93 -5.76 -19.98
C GLY A 44 12.43 -5.90 -19.73
N THR A 45 13.16 -4.80 -19.95
CA THR A 45 14.51 -4.61 -19.42
C THR A 45 14.44 -4.21 -17.94
N VAL A 46 15.54 -4.34 -17.19
CA VAL A 46 15.65 -3.77 -15.83
C VAL A 46 15.30 -2.27 -15.81
N SER A 47 15.66 -1.52 -16.86
CA SER A 47 15.32 -0.10 -16.98
C SER A 47 13.82 0.16 -17.15
N ALA A 48 13.12 -0.68 -17.93
CA ALA A 48 11.68 -0.60 -18.08
C ALA A 48 10.98 -0.88 -16.74
N CYS A 49 11.38 -1.96 -16.03
CA CYS A 49 10.86 -2.25 -14.69
C CYS A 49 11.04 -1.08 -13.73
N ARG A 50 12.24 -0.49 -13.65
CA ARG A 50 12.49 0.67 -12.78
C ARG A 50 11.59 1.84 -13.14
N THR A 51 11.42 2.11 -14.43
CA THR A 51 10.56 3.19 -14.91
C THR A 51 9.10 2.97 -14.52
N ASP A 52 8.61 1.73 -14.62
CA ASP A 52 7.23 1.38 -14.25
C ASP A 52 7.01 1.45 -12.74
N GLU A 53 7.96 0.95 -11.95
CA GLU A 53 7.93 1.02 -10.48
C GLU A 53 8.00 2.47 -9.96
N GLU A 54 8.83 3.32 -10.57
CA GLU A 54 8.91 4.74 -10.24
C GLU A 54 7.60 5.47 -10.56
N LYS A 55 7.03 5.24 -11.75
CA LYS A 55 5.71 5.80 -12.11
C LYS A 55 4.63 5.32 -11.15
N ALA A 56 4.58 4.02 -10.86
CA ALA A 56 3.59 3.45 -9.95
C ALA A 56 3.73 4.02 -8.54
N ARG A 57 4.95 4.24 -8.04
CA ARG A 57 5.18 4.92 -6.75
C ARG A 57 4.61 6.33 -6.76
N ASP A 58 4.86 7.09 -7.82
CA ASP A 58 4.44 8.49 -7.91
C ASP A 58 2.91 8.58 -8.01
N ASP A 59 2.27 7.73 -8.83
CA ASP A 59 0.82 7.62 -8.94
C ASP A 59 0.19 7.18 -7.61
N LEU A 60 0.77 6.17 -6.96
CA LEU A 60 0.31 5.68 -5.66
C LEU A 60 0.42 6.77 -4.60
N THR A 61 1.49 7.56 -4.62
CA THR A 61 1.68 8.69 -3.70
C THR A 61 0.60 9.76 -3.90
N ALA A 62 0.28 10.09 -5.16
CA ALA A 62 -0.74 11.08 -5.49
C ALA A 62 -2.16 10.65 -5.08
N LYS A 63 -2.46 9.36 -5.15
CA LYS A 63 -3.79 8.80 -4.88
C LYS A 63 -3.92 8.13 -3.52
N TRP A 64 -2.85 8.04 -2.73
CA TRP A 64 -2.79 7.21 -1.52
C TRP A 64 -3.98 7.43 -0.58
N SER A 65 -4.23 8.69 -0.21
CA SER A 65 -5.29 9.02 0.75
C SER A 65 -6.71 8.93 0.17
N GLN A 66 -6.86 8.65 -1.13
CA GLN A 66 -8.16 8.36 -1.77
C GLN A 66 -8.60 6.91 -1.50
N TYR A 67 -7.68 6.01 -1.18
CA TYR A 67 -8.01 4.61 -0.91
C TYR A 67 -8.30 4.37 0.58
N PRO A 68 -9.31 3.53 0.92
CA PRO A 68 -9.59 3.16 2.30
C PRO A 68 -8.37 2.55 3.00
N VAL A 69 -8.10 2.94 4.26
CA VAL A 69 -6.98 2.42 5.07
C VAL A 69 -6.93 0.90 5.06
N ALA A 70 -8.06 0.23 5.22
CA ALA A 70 -8.12 -1.24 5.21
C ALA A 70 -7.64 -1.82 3.87
N LYS A 71 -8.03 -1.23 2.73
CA LYS A 71 -7.62 -1.68 1.39
C LYS A 71 -6.12 -1.44 1.16
N ARG A 72 -5.62 -0.27 1.58
CA ARG A 72 -4.19 0.06 1.58
C ARG A 72 -3.35 -0.99 2.31
N ASN A 73 -3.76 -1.34 3.52
CA ASN A 73 -3.08 -2.35 4.33
C ASN A 73 -3.12 -3.73 3.66
N THR A 74 -4.28 -4.19 3.21
CA THR A 74 -4.42 -5.48 2.53
C THR A 74 -3.53 -5.57 1.29
N CYS A 75 -3.52 -4.54 0.44
CA CYS A 75 -2.71 -4.55 -0.80
C CYS A 75 -1.20 -4.47 -0.52
N VAL A 76 -0.79 -3.66 0.46
CA VAL A 76 0.63 -3.58 0.86
C VAL A 76 1.12 -4.90 1.45
N GLU A 77 0.34 -5.53 2.33
CA GLU A 77 0.71 -6.83 2.89
C GLU A 77 0.73 -7.91 1.81
N GLY A 78 -0.25 -7.91 0.91
CA GLY A 78 -0.27 -8.80 -0.25
C GLY A 78 0.97 -8.65 -1.14
N ALA A 79 1.44 -7.41 -1.36
CA ALA A 79 2.62 -7.17 -2.18
C ALA A 79 3.94 -7.68 -1.56
N LYS A 80 3.98 -7.90 -0.25
CA LYS A 80 5.15 -8.49 0.43
C LYS A 80 5.18 -10.02 0.33
N LEU A 81 4.06 -10.64 -0.06
CA LEU A 81 3.95 -12.08 -0.20
C LEU A 81 4.41 -12.49 -1.60
N GLY A 82 5.59 -13.11 -1.70
CA GLY A 82 6.11 -13.67 -2.96
C GLY A 82 7.42 -13.07 -3.46
N GLY A 83 8.03 -12.14 -2.73
CA GLY A 83 9.33 -11.57 -3.08
C GLY A 83 9.46 -10.11 -2.64
N PRO A 84 10.42 -9.36 -3.22
CA PRO A 84 10.48 -7.92 -3.03
C PRO A 84 9.18 -7.26 -3.51
N PRO A 85 8.59 -6.36 -2.72
CA PRO A 85 7.29 -5.77 -3.04
C PRO A 85 7.36 -4.81 -4.22
N SER A 86 6.27 -4.76 -5.00
CA SER A 86 6.12 -3.92 -6.20
C SER A 86 5.05 -2.85 -6.00
N TYR A 87 5.35 -1.62 -6.41
CA TYR A 87 4.37 -0.53 -6.46
C TYR A 87 3.31 -0.78 -7.52
N VAL A 88 3.69 -1.37 -8.65
CA VAL A 88 2.75 -1.79 -9.71
C VAL A 88 1.72 -2.77 -9.15
N GLN A 89 2.18 -3.76 -8.37
CA GLN A 89 1.28 -4.72 -7.73
C GLN A 89 0.31 -4.05 -6.73
N VAL A 90 0.81 -3.11 -5.91
CA VAL A 90 -0.04 -2.40 -4.94
C VAL A 90 -1.10 -1.56 -5.65
N ILE A 91 -0.72 -0.77 -6.65
CA ILE A 91 -1.70 0.08 -7.35
C ILE A 91 -2.73 -0.75 -8.12
N THR A 92 -2.32 -1.85 -8.75
CA THR A 92 -3.26 -2.80 -9.38
C THR A 92 -4.24 -3.38 -8.37
N CYS A 93 -3.78 -3.79 -7.19
CA CYS A 93 -4.66 -4.28 -6.11
C CYS A 93 -5.66 -3.21 -5.63
N LEU A 94 -5.23 -1.95 -5.58
CA LEU A 94 -6.07 -0.84 -5.14
C LEU A 94 -7.12 -0.42 -6.18
N GLU A 95 -6.85 -0.66 -7.47
CA GLU A 95 -7.74 -0.30 -8.58
C GLU A 95 -8.77 -1.38 -8.95
N MET A 96 -8.61 -2.61 -8.43
CA MET A 96 -9.62 -3.69 -8.50
C MET A 96 -10.73 -3.51 -7.47
#